data_AF-A0AAD1T8B9-F1
#
_entry.id   AF-A0AAD1T8B9-F1
#
_cell.length_a   1.000
_cell.length_b   1.000
_cell.length_c   1.000
_cell.angle_alpha   90.00
_cell.angle_beta   90.00
_cell.angle_gamma   90.00
#
_symmetry.space_group_name_H-M   'P 1'
#
loop_
_entity.id
_entity.type
_entity.pdbx_description
1 polymer ?
#
loop_
_entity_poly.entity_id
_entity_poly.type
_entity_poly.pdbx_seq_one_letter_code
_entity_poly.pdbx_strand_id
1 'polypeptide(L)'
;MGCVTDFFTYETTKSVVVKSWTIGIINRAVQLLIITYFVCWVFLHEKAYQIRDSSIESSVMTKVKGVGRYSRRVMDVADYVTPPQGSSVFVILTKLITTQNQVQDFCTETDTKYKCIYDSDCVRDKPTGNEY
;
A
#
# COMPACT_ATOMS: atom_id res chain seq x y z
N MET A 1 25.32 58.28 32.62
CA MET A 1 24.04 58.44 31.91
C MET A 1 24.20 58.01 30.45
N GLY A 2 24.49 56.73 30.18
CA GLY A 2 24.76 56.26 28.80
C GLY A 2 24.48 54.78 28.54
N CYS A 3 24.18 53.98 29.59
CA CYS A 3 23.90 52.55 29.44
C CYS A 3 22.44 52.25 29.01
N VAL A 4 21.50 53.15 29.32
CA VAL A 4 20.06 52.95 29.00
C VAL A 4 19.75 53.23 27.52
N THR A 5 20.58 54.04 26.85
CA THR A 5 20.40 54.41 25.45
C THR A 5 20.79 53.32 24.47
N ASP A 6 21.73 52.44 24.82
CA ASP A 6 22.14 51.31 23.96
C ASP A 6 21.11 50.16 23.94
N PHE A 7 20.30 50.00 25.00
CA PHE A 7 19.29 48.94 25.09
C PHE A 7 18.05 49.20 24.21
N PHE A 8 17.83 50.47 23.82
CA PHE A 8 16.75 50.91 22.93
C PHE A 8 17.26 51.25 21.52
N THR A 9 18.45 50.78 21.13
CA THR A 9 19.01 50.99 19.80
C THR A 9 18.60 49.84 18.88
N TYR A 10 17.64 50.09 17.99
CA TYR A 10 17.32 49.19 16.89
C TYR A 10 18.11 49.60 15.64
N GLU A 11 19.19 48.88 15.36
CA GLU A 11 19.96 49.01 14.13
C GLU A 11 19.11 48.52 12.95
N THR A 12 18.60 49.46 12.14
CA THR A 12 17.97 49.13 10.85
C THR A 12 19.01 49.25 9.74
N THR A 13 19.06 48.28 8.83
CA THR A 13 19.92 48.36 7.65
C THR A 13 19.59 49.62 6.86
N LYS A 14 20.58 50.48 6.60
CA LYS A 14 20.42 51.64 5.72
C LYS A 14 20.08 51.13 4.32
N SER A 15 18.82 51.31 3.92
CA SER A 15 18.34 50.91 2.60
C SER A 15 18.54 52.05 1.60
N VAL A 16 19.10 51.73 0.44
CA VAL A 16 19.21 52.68 -0.67
C VAL A 16 17.99 52.51 -1.56
N VAL A 17 17.14 53.53 -1.62
CA VAL A 17 15.94 53.52 -2.46
C VAL A 17 16.34 53.88 -3.89
N VAL A 18 16.48 52.87 -4.74
CA VAL A 18 16.75 53.07 -6.18
C VAL A 18 15.43 53.42 -6.88
N LYS A 19 15.28 54.68 -7.28
CA LYS A 19 14.12 55.17 -8.06
C LYS A 19 14.30 54.85 -9.55
N SER A 20 14.27 53.57 -9.91
CA SER A 20 14.23 53.14 -11.31
C SER A 20 13.00 52.26 -11.58
N TRP A 21 12.31 52.59 -12.67
CA TRP A 21 11.05 51.94 -13.02
C TRP A 21 11.26 50.46 -13.40
N THR A 22 12.34 50.16 -14.14
CA THR A 22 12.69 48.80 -14.57
C THR A 22 12.97 47.85 -13.40
N ILE A 23 13.78 48.28 -12.42
CA ILE A 23 14.11 47.45 -11.25
C ILE A 23 12.87 47.28 -10.37
N GLY A 24 12.04 48.32 -10.25
CA GLY A 24 10.75 48.24 -9.55
C GLY A 24 9.80 47.21 -10.15
N ILE A 25 9.66 47.18 -11.48
CA ILE A 25 8.81 46.20 -12.17
C ILE A 25 9.34 44.78 -11.99
N ILE A 26 10.64 44.56 -12.16
CA ILE A 26 11.25 43.23 -11.99
C ILE A 26 11.03 42.73 -10.57
N ASN A 27 11.30 43.57 -9.56
CA ASN A 27 11.08 43.20 -8.16
C ASN A 27 9.60 42.87 -7.89
N ARG A 28 8.66 43.67 -8.42
CA ARG A 28 7.23 43.42 -8.24
C ARG A 28 6.75 42.16 -8.97
N ALA A 29 7.28 41.86 -10.16
CA ALA A 29 6.98 40.65 -10.90
C ALA A 29 7.49 39.40 -10.17
N VAL A 30 8.71 39.44 -9.64
CA VAL A 30 9.27 38.34 -8.81
C VAL A 30 8.42 38.14 -7.56
N GLN A 31 8.03 39.21 -6.87
CA GLN A 31 7.12 39.12 -5.72
C GLN A 31 5.77 38.49 -6.10
N LEU A 32 5.17 38.88 -7.22
CA LEU A 32 3.92 38.29 -7.69
C LEU A 32 4.07 36.80 -8.06
N LEU A 33 5.18 36.41 -8.66
CA LEU A 33 5.47 35.01 -8.98
C LEU A 33 5.56 34.18 -7.70
N ILE A 34 6.31 34.65 -6.71
CA ILE A 34 6.44 33.97 -5.41
C ILE A 34 5.07 33.84 -4.74
N ILE A 35 4.29 34.92 -4.66
CA ILE A 35 2.95 34.86 -4.05
C ILE A 35 2.04 33.88 -4.79
N THR A 36 2.03 33.92 -6.12
CA THR A 36 1.21 33.01 -6.94
C THR A 36 1.61 31.56 -6.73
N TYR A 37 2.92 31.26 -6.65
CA TYR A 37 3.41 29.93 -6.34
C TYR A 37 2.89 29.45 -4.98
N PHE A 38 3.04 30.24 -3.92
CA PHE A 38 2.54 29.85 -2.60
C PHE A 38 1.02 29.64 -2.59
N VAL A 39 0.25 30.54 -3.22
CA VAL A 39 -1.21 30.40 -3.26
C VAL A 39 -1.64 29.19 -4.09
N CYS A 40 -1.18 29.07 -5.32
CA CYS A 40 -1.63 28.01 -6.23
C CYS A 40 -1.07 26.64 -5.84
N TRP A 41 0.20 26.55 -5.45
CA TRP A 41 0.82 25.28 -5.10
C TRP A 41 0.55 24.91 -3.64
N VAL A 42 1.02 25.72 -2.69
CA VAL A 42 1.02 25.35 -1.26
C VAL A 42 -0.39 25.37 -0.68
N PHE A 43 -1.19 26.37 -1.01
CA PHE A 43 -2.55 26.48 -0.47
C PHE A 43 -3.57 25.69 -1.27
N LEU A 44 -3.62 25.81 -2.59
CA LEU A 44 -4.66 25.14 -3.37
C LEU A 44 -4.34 23.66 -3.66
N HIS A 45 -3.14 23.35 -4.16
CA HIS A 45 -2.77 21.98 -4.52
C HIS A 45 -2.47 21.11 -3.30
N GLU A 46 -1.55 21.54 -2.43
CA GLU A 46 -1.15 20.79 -1.22
C GLU A 46 -2.19 20.89 -0.08
N LYS A 47 -3.12 21.85 -0.16
CA LYS A 47 -4.14 22.11 0.88
C LYS A 47 -3.54 22.27 2.27
N ALA A 48 -2.38 22.94 2.38
CA ALA A 48 -1.65 23.11 3.62
C ALA A 48 -2.41 23.90 4.73
N TYR A 49 -3.56 24.49 4.38
CA TYR A 49 -4.46 25.12 5.34
C TYR A 49 -5.33 24.12 6.13
N GLN A 50 -5.39 22.85 5.71
CA GLN A 50 -6.14 21.79 6.37
C GLN A 50 -5.22 20.83 7.11
N ILE A 51 -5.61 20.44 8.32
CA ILE A 51 -4.98 19.31 9.02
C ILE A 51 -5.48 18.02 8.36
N ARG A 52 -4.56 17.15 7.94
CA ARG A 52 -4.90 15.86 7.32
C ARG A 52 -4.72 14.75 8.32
N ASP A 53 -5.82 14.15 8.76
CA ASP A 53 -5.80 12.95 9.57
C ASP A 53 -5.45 11.74 8.68
N SER A 54 -4.35 11.07 9.02
CA SER A 54 -3.87 9.87 8.31
C SER A 54 -4.27 8.55 8.99
N SER A 55 -4.83 8.61 10.20
CA SER A 55 -5.34 7.45 10.94
C SER A 55 -6.79 7.16 10.54
N ILE A 56 -6.95 6.50 9.40
CA ILE A 56 -8.27 6.05 8.93
C ILE A 56 -8.60 4.71 9.60
N GLU A 57 -9.51 4.75 10.57
CA GLU A 57 -10.14 3.55 11.11
C GLU A 57 -11.20 3.07 10.12
N SER A 58 -11.01 1.89 9.54
CA SER A 58 -11.97 1.29 8.61
C SER A 58 -12.28 -0.15 8.99
N SER A 59 -13.57 -0.50 8.94
CA SER A 59 -14.06 -1.85 9.19
C SER A 59 -14.82 -2.36 7.98
N VAL A 60 -14.42 -3.52 7.45
CA VAL A 60 -15.06 -4.16 6.29
C VAL A 60 -15.68 -5.48 6.73
N MET A 61 -16.96 -5.68 6.41
CA MET A 61 -17.70 -6.91 6.67
C MET A 61 -18.22 -7.45 5.34
N THR A 62 -17.82 -8.67 4.98
CA THR A 62 -18.16 -9.27 3.68
C THR A 62 -19.11 -10.46 3.86
N LYS A 63 -20.08 -10.59 2.95
CA LYS A 63 -21.03 -11.71 2.93
C LYS A 63 -21.26 -12.18 1.50
N VAL A 64 -20.87 -13.42 1.23
CA VAL A 64 -21.08 -14.07 -0.07
C VAL A 64 -22.43 -14.78 -0.10
N LYS A 65 -23.08 -14.80 -1.27
CA LYS A 65 -24.34 -15.52 -1.52
C LYS A 65 -24.25 -16.22 -2.87
N GLY A 66 -24.73 -17.45 -2.94
CA GLY A 66 -24.81 -18.20 -4.19
C GLY A 66 -24.71 -19.69 -3.95
N VAL A 67 -25.28 -20.45 -4.88
CA VAL A 67 -25.23 -21.91 -4.91
C VAL A 67 -24.68 -22.32 -6.27
N GLY A 68 -23.73 -23.24 -6.29
CA GLY A 68 -23.10 -23.77 -7.49
C GLY A 68 -23.29 -25.28 -7.60
N ARG A 69 -23.06 -25.84 -8.80
CA ARG A 69 -22.93 -27.29 -8.99
C ARG A 69 -21.53 -27.61 -9.47
N TYR A 70 -20.83 -28.46 -8.74
CA TYR A 70 -19.48 -28.91 -9.09
C TYR A 70 -19.36 -30.41 -8.81
N SER A 71 -18.77 -31.16 -9.74
CA SER A 71 -18.59 -32.62 -9.63
C SER A 71 -19.85 -33.39 -9.17
N ARG A 72 -20.99 -33.08 -9.80
CA ARG A 72 -22.33 -33.64 -9.47
C ARG A 72 -22.85 -33.36 -8.05
N ARG A 73 -22.17 -32.52 -7.26
CA ARG A 73 -22.61 -32.06 -5.94
C ARG A 73 -23.05 -30.60 -6.03
N VAL A 74 -24.01 -30.24 -5.18
CA VAL A 74 -24.37 -28.83 -4.97
C VAL A 74 -23.39 -28.29 -3.93
N MET A 75 -22.78 -27.15 -4.21
CA MET A 75 -21.89 -26.45 -3.27
C MET A 75 -22.50 -25.12 -2.88
N ASP A 76 -22.44 -24.81 -1.59
CA ASP A 76 -22.91 -23.54 -1.04
C ASP A 76 -21.75 -22.69 -0.49
N VAL A 77 -22.10 -21.55 0.11
CA VAL A 77 -21.13 -20.58 0.66
C VAL A 77 -20.21 -21.22 1.70
N ALA A 78 -20.65 -22.23 2.45
CA ALA A 78 -19.82 -22.91 3.45
C ALA A 78 -18.78 -23.84 2.80
N ASP A 79 -19.04 -24.33 1.58
CA ASP A 79 -18.13 -25.22 0.86
C ASP A 79 -17.02 -24.48 0.11
N TYR A 80 -17.35 -23.35 -0.55
CA TYR A 80 -16.41 -22.67 -1.44
C TYR A 80 -15.80 -21.38 -0.88
N VAL A 81 -16.22 -20.87 0.30
CA VAL A 81 -15.65 -19.65 0.88
C VAL A 81 -14.76 -19.97 2.09
N THR A 82 -13.49 -19.59 1.99
CA THR A 82 -12.51 -19.76 3.07
C THR A 82 -11.68 -18.49 3.27
N PRO A 83 -11.49 -18.00 4.50
CA PRO A 83 -12.20 -18.38 5.73
C PRO A 83 -13.65 -17.86 5.75
N PRO A 84 -14.58 -18.50 6.48
CA PRO A 84 -15.98 -18.09 6.52
C PRO A 84 -16.26 -16.87 7.41
N GLN A 85 -15.24 -16.26 8.03
CA GLN A 85 -15.37 -15.27 9.10
C GLN A 85 -15.81 -13.87 8.62
N GLY A 86 -16.06 -13.66 7.32
CA GLY A 86 -16.55 -12.36 6.81
C GLY A 86 -15.56 -11.20 6.93
N SER A 87 -14.26 -11.52 7.03
CA SER A 87 -13.15 -10.56 7.11
C SER A 87 -12.96 -9.80 5.78
N SER A 88 -12.00 -8.88 5.75
CA SER A 88 -11.62 -8.14 4.54
C SER A 88 -11.00 -9.02 3.45
N VAL A 89 -10.48 -10.20 3.83
CA VAL A 89 -9.89 -11.17 2.91
C VAL A 89 -10.64 -12.49 2.97
N PHE A 90 -11.11 -12.95 1.81
CA PHE A 90 -11.76 -14.22 1.62
C PHE A 90 -11.44 -14.78 0.23
N VAL A 91 -11.50 -16.09 0.08
CA VAL A 91 -11.26 -16.78 -1.19
C VAL A 91 -12.52 -17.51 -1.62
N ILE A 92 -12.82 -17.45 -2.92
CA ILE A 92 -13.87 -18.26 -3.56
C ILE A 92 -13.19 -19.40 -4.32
N LEU A 93 -13.43 -20.64 -3.90
CA LEU A 93 -12.91 -21.84 -4.54
C LEU A 93 -13.67 -22.08 -5.85
N THR A 94 -12.98 -21.87 -6.97
CA THR A 94 -13.55 -22.05 -8.32
C THR A 94 -13.19 -23.41 -8.95
N LYS A 95 -12.13 -24.05 -8.46
CA LYS A 95 -11.65 -25.36 -8.92
C LYS A 95 -11.19 -26.19 -7.74
N LEU A 96 -11.64 -27.44 -7.69
CA LEU A 96 -11.29 -28.40 -6.64
C LEU A 96 -10.75 -29.69 -7.27
N ILE A 97 -9.57 -30.12 -6.83
CA ILE A 97 -8.99 -31.43 -7.12
C ILE A 97 -8.97 -32.19 -5.78
N THR A 98 -9.79 -33.23 -5.65
CA THR A 98 -9.94 -33.98 -4.39
C THR A 98 -9.33 -35.36 -4.52
N THR A 99 -8.38 -35.69 -3.64
CA THR A 99 -7.83 -37.03 -3.43
C THR A 99 -8.58 -37.70 -2.27
N GLN A 100 -9.54 -38.57 -2.58
CA GLN A 100 -10.40 -39.19 -1.55
C GLN A 100 -9.71 -40.38 -0.87
N ASN A 101 -10.02 -40.59 0.42
CA ASN A 101 -9.61 -41.76 1.21
C ASN A 101 -8.09 -42.00 1.26
N GLN A 102 -7.30 -40.93 1.40
CA GLN A 102 -5.87 -41.09 1.64
C GLN A 102 -5.64 -41.71 3.02
N VAL A 103 -4.81 -42.75 3.05
CA VAL A 103 -4.38 -43.44 4.27
C VAL A 103 -2.86 -43.38 4.35
N GLN A 104 -2.33 -43.43 5.57
CA GLN A 104 -0.89 -43.48 5.77
C GLN A 104 -0.40 -44.89 5.47
N ASP A 105 0.21 -45.07 4.30
CA ASP A 105 0.78 -46.34 3.85
C ASP A 105 1.92 -46.10 2.84
N PHE A 106 2.58 -47.16 2.41
CA PHE A 106 3.61 -47.12 1.38
C PHE A 106 2.97 -47.15 -0.01
N CYS A 107 3.13 -46.05 -0.76
CA CYS A 107 2.66 -45.94 -2.14
C CYS A 107 3.71 -45.24 -3.02
N THR A 108 3.67 -45.52 -4.33
CA THR A 108 4.54 -44.89 -5.33
C THR A 108 4.02 -43.52 -5.75
N GLU A 109 4.92 -42.56 -5.99
CA GLU A 109 4.57 -41.23 -6.49
C GLU A 109 4.00 -41.25 -7.92
N THR A 110 3.07 -40.34 -8.20
CA THR A 110 2.41 -40.25 -9.52
C THR A 110 3.05 -39.20 -10.43
N ASP A 111 3.75 -38.20 -9.86
CA ASP A 111 4.38 -37.14 -10.65
C ASP A 111 5.62 -37.67 -11.37
N THR A 112 5.73 -37.34 -12.66
CA THR A 112 6.88 -37.62 -13.53
C THR A 112 8.23 -37.20 -12.94
N LYS A 113 8.25 -36.21 -12.04
CA LYS A 113 9.45 -35.76 -11.32
C LYS A 113 10.09 -36.84 -10.45
N TYR A 114 9.33 -37.85 -10.02
CA TYR A 114 9.79 -38.92 -9.13
C TYR A 114 9.95 -40.27 -9.85
N LYS A 115 10.08 -40.26 -11.18
CA LYS A 115 10.31 -41.47 -11.96
C LYS A 115 11.73 -41.99 -11.73
N CYS A 116 11.88 -43.07 -10.94
CA CYS A 116 13.14 -43.81 -10.81
C CYS A 116 13.12 -45.15 -11.58
N ILE A 117 14.29 -45.61 -12.05
CA ILE A 117 14.45 -46.92 -12.70
C ILE A 117 15.17 -47.88 -11.75
N TYR A 118 16.18 -47.39 -11.04
CA TYR A 118 16.93 -48.12 -10.02
C TYR A 118 16.70 -47.51 -8.63
N ASP A 119 16.83 -48.33 -7.59
CA ASP A 119 16.68 -47.90 -6.19
C ASP A 119 17.67 -46.78 -5.81
N SER A 120 18.81 -46.70 -6.52
CA SER A 120 19.79 -45.61 -6.41
C SER A 120 19.30 -44.26 -6.92
N ASP A 121 18.32 -44.25 -7.83
CA ASP A 121 17.76 -43.03 -8.41
C ASP A 121 16.74 -42.39 -7.46
N CYS A 122 16.15 -43.19 -6.56
CA CYS A 122 15.18 -42.71 -5.60
C CYS A 122 15.94 -42.07 -4.40
N VAL A 123 15.91 -40.74 -4.30
CA VAL A 123 16.61 -39.97 -3.25
C VAL A 123 15.87 -40.07 -1.92
N ARG A 124 16.55 -40.52 -0.85
CA ARG A 124 15.95 -40.78 0.48
C ARG A 124 15.52 -39.52 1.26
N ASP A 125 16.11 -38.36 0.96
CA ASP A 125 15.95 -37.11 1.75
C ASP A 125 15.54 -35.89 0.92
N LYS A 126 14.63 -36.05 -0.06
CA LYS A 126 14.03 -34.88 -0.71
C LYS A 126 12.72 -34.52 0.00
N PRO A 127 12.67 -33.56 0.93
CA PRO A 127 11.40 -33.07 1.45
C PRO A 127 10.61 -32.46 0.28
N THR A 128 9.54 -33.14 -0.12
CA THR A 128 8.68 -32.76 -1.24
C THR A 128 7.65 -31.71 -0.81
N GLY A 129 8.14 -30.63 -0.21
CA GLY A 129 7.31 -29.51 0.24
C GLY A 129 8.06 -28.21 0.07
N ASN A 130 7.51 -27.32 -0.75
CA ASN A 130 7.91 -25.93 -1.02
C ASN A 130 8.75 -25.70 -2.28
N GLU A 131 8.15 -25.93 -3.44
CA GLU A 131 8.39 -25.06 -4.59
C GLU A 131 7.04 -24.43 -4.95
N TYR A 132 6.86 -23.16 -4.54
CA TYR A 132 5.79 -22.28 -5.00
C TYR A 132 6.11 -21.76 -6.40
#